data_AF-A0A285XT62-F1
#
_entry.id   AF-A0A285XT62-F1
#
_cell.length_a   1.000
_cell.length_b   1.000
_cell.length_c   1.000
_cell.angle_alpha   90.00
_cell.angle_beta   90.00
_cell.angle_gamma   90.00
#
_symmetry.space_group_name_H-M   'P 1'
#
loop_
_entity.id
_entity.type
_entity.pdbx_description
1 polymer ?
#
loop_
_entity_poly.entity_id
_entity_poly.type
_entity_poly.pdbx_seq_one_letter_code
_entity_poly.pdbx_strand_id
1 'polypeptide(L)'
;MDGVVSRGSASGERAEHAGSRPGTGPETPARDTSETNDTDDTNDTNDTNDTNEQTEQTDNAETTQHQTRTTTRRSTTMPTPRRTHTRTLAVGALAATLVAAAVGLAPQAATAASATTAATPAATTGDEGWLRVGHLSPDTKGVDVELSSLSGGKKVFELDDVTYGQVSPYQELPVGTYVLSMRAANAPDSTPVISTDVTVDKGDASTVVAYGKNDSLKTTAFTDDLQQPGDGKAKLRLVQAATTAKKVDVSTSEGTAVAEGAAFGTATKYATVDAGKWTLDVSGSGQQGTAKVDLAGNTVSTLFVLDDSKGDLTVVPVTDAAATASTPSGGVQTGGGGAAADPTTQAVHAAIATLRSLFR
;
A
#
# COMPACT_ATOMS: atom_id res chain seq x y z
N MET A 1 5.80 35.25 77.54
CA MET A 1 7.04 35.45 76.75
C MET A 1 6.69 35.03 75.33
N ASP A 2 5.80 35.79 74.70
CA ASP A 2 6.10 36.86 73.72
C ASP A 2 6.32 36.21 72.34
N GLY A 3 5.38 36.26 71.39
CA GLY A 3 4.94 37.44 70.62
C GLY A 3 5.66 37.37 69.25
N VAL A 4 5.05 37.44 68.06
CA VAL A 4 4.23 38.53 67.48
C VAL A 4 3.63 38.02 66.14
N VAL A 5 2.30 38.03 65.93
CA VAL A 5 1.43 38.92 65.07
C VAL A 5 1.77 38.92 63.56
N SER A 6 0.86 38.63 62.61
CA SER A 6 -0.23 39.51 62.09
C SER A 6 -1.17 38.77 61.11
N ARG A 7 -2.50 38.66 61.38
CA ARG A 7 -3.69 39.36 60.77
C ARG A 7 -3.86 39.16 59.26
N GLY A 8 -4.96 38.61 58.71
CA GLY A 8 -6.41 38.97 58.78
C GLY A 8 -6.84 39.42 57.36
N SER A 9 -8.00 39.17 56.75
CA SER A 9 -9.36 38.84 57.17
C SER A 9 -10.15 38.25 55.98
N ALA A 10 -11.19 37.46 56.31
CA ALA A 10 -12.31 37.10 55.46
C ALA A 10 -13.47 38.11 55.59
N SER A 11 -14.33 38.20 54.57
CA SER A 11 -15.79 38.53 54.59
C SER A 11 -16.24 38.70 53.11
N GLY A 12 -17.40 38.32 52.57
CA GLY A 12 -18.70 37.78 52.99
C GLY A 12 -19.58 37.87 51.70
N GLU A 13 -20.17 36.79 51.19
CA GLU A 13 -21.55 36.32 51.40
C GLU A 13 -22.69 37.14 50.71
N ARG A 14 -23.51 36.38 49.95
CA ARG A 14 -24.94 36.59 49.52
C ARG A 14 -25.28 37.71 48.53
N ALA A 15 -26.41 37.71 47.81
CA ALA A 15 -27.33 36.75 47.16
C ALA A 15 -28.51 37.61 46.62
N GLU A 16 -29.10 37.22 45.49
CA GLU A 16 -30.46 37.54 44.97
C GLU A 16 -30.88 39.00 44.68
N HIS A 17 -31.39 39.29 43.47
CA HIS A 17 -32.85 39.36 43.16
C HIS A 17 -33.12 39.98 41.76
N ALA A 18 -34.21 39.49 41.14
CA ALA A 18 -34.79 39.76 39.82
C ALA A 18 -35.24 41.20 39.49
N GLY A 19 -35.45 41.48 38.19
CA GLY A 19 -36.20 42.64 37.68
C GLY A 19 -36.42 42.65 36.15
N SER A 20 -37.68 42.78 35.74
CA SER A 20 -38.31 42.57 34.41
C SER A 20 -38.16 43.68 33.33
N ARG A 21 -37.93 43.25 32.06
CA ARG A 21 -38.73 43.50 30.80
C ARG A 21 -38.91 44.97 30.22
N PRO A 22 -39.54 45.20 29.02
CA PRO A 22 -38.90 45.53 27.73
C PRO A 22 -39.36 46.86 27.04
N GLY A 23 -38.85 47.19 25.84
CA GLY A 23 -39.37 48.28 24.99
C GLY A 23 -38.87 48.27 23.53
N THR A 24 -39.76 48.63 22.59
CA THR A 24 -39.76 48.41 21.13
C THR A 24 -39.64 49.69 20.27
N GLY A 25 -38.91 49.63 19.14
CA GLY A 25 -39.09 50.38 17.85
C GLY A 25 -38.89 51.91 17.80
N PRO A 26 -38.94 52.60 16.62
CA PRO A 26 -39.18 52.11 15.24
C PRO A 26 -38.30 52.70 14.09
N GLU A 27 -38.41 52.06 12.91
CA GLU A 27 -38.47 52.53 11.49
C GLU A 27 -37.40 53.41 10.74
N THR A 28 -37.21 53.00 9.46
CA THR A 28 -36.47 53.53 8.29
C THR A 28 -37.14 54.79 7.67
N PRO A 29 -36.51 55.56 6.73
CA PRO A 29 -36.49 55.17 5.30
C PRO A 29 -35.28 55.65 4.45
N ALA A 30 -35.21 55.13 3.22
CA ALA A 30 -34.25 55.39 2.15
C ALA A 30 -34.35 56.80 1.52
N ARG A 31 -33.27 57.25 0.83
CA ARG A 31 -33.34 58.25 -0.26
C ARG A 31 -32.43 57.87 -1.43
N ASP A 32 -33.10 57.87 -2.57
CA ASP A 32 -32.67 57.92 -3.97
C ASP A 32 -32.39 59.38 -4.37
N THR A 33 -31.39 59.63 -5.23
CA THR A 33 -31.41 60.66 -6.28
C THR A 33 -30.40 60.33 -7.38
N SER A 34 -30.95 60.12 -8.57
CA SER A 34 -30.40 60.21 -9.93
C SER A 34 -29.62 61.48 -10.26
N GLU A 35 -28.64 61.39 -11.17
CA GLU A 35 -28.54 62.33 -12.32
C GLU A 35 -27.70 61.74 -13.47
N THR A 36 -28.19 61.98 -14.69
CA THR A 36 -27.81 61.46 -16.02
C THR A 36 -27.16 62.53 -16.89
N ASN A 37 -26.21 62.15 -17.76
CA ASN A 37 -26.02 62.64 -19.15
C ASN A 37 -24.85 61.85 -19.79
N ASP A 38 -25.02 61.04 -20.85
CA ASP A 38 -25.04 61.41 -22.29
C ASP A 38 -23.81 62.28 -22.67
N THR A 39 -22.87 61.86 -23.53
CA THR A 39 -22.91 61.53 -24.99
C THR A 39 -21.54 60.95 -25.39
N ASP A 40 -21.44 59.87 -26.19
CA ASP A 40 -21.33 59.80 -27.67
C ASP A 40 -19.89 59.82 -28.22
N ASP A 41 -19.66 59.07 -29.31
CA ASP A 41 -18.49 59.05 -30.21
C ASP A 41 -17.12 58.54 -29.66
N THR A 42 -16.30 57.72 -30.33
CA THR A 42 -16.25 57.21 -31.72
C THR A 42 -15.39 55.94 -31.76
N ASN A 43 -15.75 55.04 -32.68
CA ASN A 43 -14.85 54.08 -33.31
C ASN A 43 -14.04 54.82 -34.38
N ASP A 44 -12.70 54.75 -34.35
CA ASP A 44 -11.89 54.94 -35.56
C ASP A 44 -10.53 54.21 -35.48
N THR A 45 -10.34 53.37 -36.50
CA THR A 45 -9.08 52.91 -37.07
C THR A 45 -8.10 54.06 -37.34
N ASN A 46 -6.78 53.85 -37.25
CA ASN A 46 -5.91 53.88 -38.45
C ASN A 46 -4.44 53.50 -38.18
N ASP A 47 -3.88 53.02 -39.28
CA ASP A 47 -2.55 52.59 -39.70
C ASP A 47 -1.32 53.48 -39.42
N THR A 48 -0.20 52.89 -39.86
CA THR A 48 1.07 53.43 -40.40
C THR A 48 2.18 53.73 -39.37
N ASN A 49 3.24 52.91 -39.35
CA ASN A 49 4.40 52.88 -40.27
C ASN A 49 5.33 54.07 -39.98
N ASP A 50 6.50 53.78 -39.41
CA ASP A 50 7.68 54.56 -39.75
C ASP A 50 8.91 53.67 -39.87
N THR A 51 9.45 53.74 -41.07
CA THR A 51 10.69 53.15 -41.54
C THR A 51 11.81 54.09 -41.11
N ASN A 52 12.98 53.58 -40.73
CA ASN A 52 14.20 54.38 -40.90
C ASN A 52 15.33 53.50 -41.43
N GLU A 53 15.66 53.77 -42.69
CA GLU A 53 16.86 53.34 -43.39
C GLU A 53 18.07 54.11 -42.86
N GLN A 54 19.23 53.44 -42.76
CA GLN A 54 20.48 53.88 -43.41
C GLN A 54 21.65 52.91 -43.11
N THR A 55 22.11 52.23 -44.18
CA THR A 55 23.51 52.16 -44.70
C THR A 55 24.63 52.67 -43.77
N GLU A 56 25.83 52.07 -43.61
CA GLU A 56 26.82 51.47 -44.52
C GLU A 56 28.02 51.04 -43.59
N GLN A 57 28.67 49.88 -43.69
CA GLN A 57 29.87 49.56 -44.51
C GLN A 57 31.09 49.10 -43.64
N THR A 58 31.72 47.97 -44.02
CA THR A 58 33.12 47.50 -43.78
C THR A 58 33.58 47.24 -42.31
N ASP A 59 34.46 46.29 -41.95
CA ASP A 59 35.50 45.53 -42.65
C ASP A 59 35.96 44.29 -41.83
N ASN A 60 36.78 43.45 -42.47
CA ASN A 60 37.40 42.19 -42.03
C ASN A 60 38.13 42.16 -40.67
N ALA A 61 38.24 40.97 -40.06
CA ALA A 61 39.39 40.61 -39.22
C ALA A 61 39.74 39.10 -39.29
N GLU A 62 40.94 38.83 -39.79
CA GLU A 62 41.72 37.60 -39.65
C GLU A 62 41.99 37.24 -38.18
N THR A 63 42.21 35.96 -37.89
CA THR A 63 43.05 35.56 -36.73
C THR A 63 43.96 34.39 -37.11
N THR A 64 45.24 34.73 -37.22
CA THR A 64 46.38 33.83 -37.39
C THR A 64 46.96 33.44 -36.03
N GLN A 65 47.51 32.23 -36.00
CA GLN A 65 48.12 31.48 -34.90
C GLN A 65 49.34 32.20 -34.24
N HIS A 66 49.58 31.90 -32.95
CA HIS A 66 50.94 31.87 -32.40
C HIS A 66 51.12 30.78 -31.35
N GLN A 67 52.25 30.07 -31.50
CA GLN A 67 52.72 28.91 -30.73
C GLN A 67 53.67 29.33 -29.59
N THR A 68 54.16 28.30 -28.88
CA THR A 68 55.36 28.18 -28.00
C THR A 68 55.04 28.11 -26.49
N ARG A 69 55.66 27.26 -25.66
CA ARG A 69 56.71 26.23 -25.80
C ARG A 69 56.69 25.31 -24.54
N THR A 70 56.90 24.01 -24.76
CA THR A 70 57.63 22.98 -23.98
C THR A 70 57.75 23.02 -22.45
N THR A 71 57.41 21.91 -21.79
CA THR A 71 58.31 21.20 -20.86
C THR A 71 58.02 19.70 -20.85
N THR A 72 59.10 18.91 -20.96
CA THR A 72 59.13 17.44 -21.00
C THR A 72 59.09 16.86 -19.59
N ARG A 73 58.22 15.87 -19.31
CA ARG A 73 58.55 14.82 -18.33
C ARG A 73 58.00 13.46 -18.75
N ARG A 74 58.96 12.53 -18.82
CA ARG A 74 58.86 11.10 -19.14
C ARG A 74 58.14 10.37 -18.00
N SER A 75 57.14 9.56 -18.29
CA SER A 75 56.70 8.45 -17.43
C SER A 75 56.32 7.25 -18.29
N THR A 76 56.90 6.12 -17.92
CA THR A 76 56.92 4.84 -18.62
C THR A 76 55.59 4.10 -18.40
N THR A 77 54.85 3.80 -19.48
CA THR A 77 53.66 2.95 -19.44
C THR A 77 54.06 1.48 -19.64
N MET A 78 53.81 0.64 -18.63
CA MET A 78 53.85 -0.83 -18.76
C MET A 78 52.45 -1.36 -19.08
N PRO A 79 52.27 -2.30 -20.04
CA PRO A 79 51.01 -2.98 -20.28
C PRO A 79 51.07 -4.44 -19.81
N THR A 80 50.07 -4.93 -19.06
CA THR A 80 49.78 -6.38 -18.90
C THR A 80 48.36 -6.59 -18.32
N PRO A 81 47.74 -7.80 -18.41
CA PRO A 81 46.89 -8.17 -19.53
C PRO A 81 45.41 -8.36 -19.15
N ARG A 82 44.56 -8.17 -20.16
CA ARG A 82 43.10 -8.33 -20.14
C ARG A 82 42.74 -9.82 -20.24
N ARG A 83 42.17 -10.40 -19.18
CA ARG A 83 41.60 -11.77 -19.19
C ARG A 83 40.26 -11.77 -19.92
N THR A 84 40.23 -12.36 -21.11
CA THR A 84 39.01 -12.71 -21.85
C THR A 84 38.51 -14.09 -21.40
N HIS A 85 37.34 -14.15 -20.76
CA HIS A 85 36.63 -15.41 -20.57
C HIS A 85 35.75 -15.69 -21.78
N THR A 86 36.26 -16.49 -22.71
CA THR A 86 35.46 -17.16 -23.75
C THR A 86 34.81 -18.39 -23.13
N ARG A 87 33.48 -18.38 -22.96
CA ARG A 87 32.70 -19.57 -22.66
C ARG A 87 32.28 -20.22 -23.97
N THR A 88 32.96 -21.30 -24.33
CA THR A 88 32.59 -22.21 -25.41
C THR A 88 31.35 -23.00 -25.00
N LEU A 89 30.30 -22.90 -25.82
CA LEU A 89 29.15 -23.81 -25.81
C LEU A 89 29.59 -25.12 -26.47
N ALA A 90 29.54 -26.23 -25.73
CA ALA A 90 29.65 -27.56 -26.28
C ALA A 90 28.25 -28.16 -26.42
N VAL A 91 27.77 -28.22 -27.66
CA VAL A 91 26.62 -29.03 -28.08
C VAL A 91 27.10 -30.48 -28.16
N GLY A 92 26.50 -31.35 -27.36
CA GLY A 92 26.70 -32.80 -27.43
C GLY A 92 25.34 -33.49 -27.55
N ALA A 93 24.95 -33.80 -28.78
CA ALA A 93 23.89 -34.75 -29.07
C ALA A 93 24.43 -36.18 -28.90
N LEU A 94 23.66 -37.10 -28.29
CA LEU A 94 23.75 -38.53 -28.57
C LEU A 94 22.55 -39.33 -28.01
N ALA A 95 21.81 -39.88 -28.98
CA ALA A 95 21.20 -41.21 -29.04
C ALA A 95 20.11 -41.64 -28.03
N ALA A 96 18.93 -41.86 -28.60
CA ALA A 96 17.88 -42.73 -28.09
C ALA A 96 18.34 -44.20 -28.00
N THR A 97 17.98 -44.88 -26.92
CA THR A 97 17.77 -46.34 -26.91
C THR A 97 16.54 -46.69 -26.08
N LEU A 98 15.57 -47.31 -26.75
CA LEU A 98 14.43 -48.00 -26.16
C LEU A 98 14.92 -49.31 -25.54
N VAL A 99 14.64 -49.53 -24.26
CA VAL A 99 14.55 -50.88 -23.69
C VAL A 99 13.27 -50.97 -22.89
N ALA A 100 12.31 -51.72 -23.43
CA ALA A 100 11.16 -52.22 -22.71
C ALA A 100 11.58 -53.48 -21.94
N ALA A 101 11.34 -53.51 -20.63
CA ALA A 101 11.25 -54.75 -19.87
C ALA A 101 10.26 -54.55 -18.72
N ALA A 102 9.17 -55.31 -18.81
CA ALA A 102 8.15 -55.46 -17.78
C ALA A 102 8.66 -56.30 -16.59
N VAL A 103 7.79 -56.40 -15.58
CA VAL A 103 7.72 -57.39 -14.49
C VAL A 103 8.10 -56.85 -13.10
N GLY A 104 7.09 -56.82 -12.21
CA GLY A 104 7.29 -56.87 -10.76
C GLY A 104 6.38 -55.96 -9.94
N LEU A 105 5.07 -56.19 -9.94
CA LEU A 105 4.20 -55.66 -8.87
C LEU A 105 4.54 -56.39 -7.56
N ALA A 106 5.03 -55.65 -6.57
CA ALA A 106 4.99 -56.05 -5.16
C ALA A 106 4.26 -54.95 -4.37
N PRO A 107 3.28 -55.30 -3.50
CA PRO A 107 2.53 -54.31 -2.75
C PRO A 107 3.41 -53.78 -1.61
N GLN A 108 3.76 -52.51 -1.65
CA GLN A 108 4.43 -51.86 -0.53
C GLN A 108 3.36 -51.43 0.49
N ALA A 109 3.53 -51.94 1.71
CA ALA A 109 2.63 -51.75 2.83
C ALA A 109 2.34 -50.27 3.10
N ALA A 110 1.06 -49.99 3.38
CA ALA A 110 0.58 -48.69 3.82
C ALA A 110 1.34 -48.24 5.07
N THR A 111 2.17 -47.22 4.94
CA THR A 111 2.62 -46.41 6.08
C THR A 111 1.44 -45.58 6.55
N ALA A 112 1.13 -45.72 7.84
CA ALA A 112 0.05 -45.02 8.52
C ALA A 112 0.15 -43.51 8.27
N ALA A 113 -0.93 -42.94 7.73
CA ALA A 113 -1.13 -41.50 7.70
C ALA A 113 -1.24 -41.01 9.15
N SER A 114 -0.19 -40.36 9.63
CA SER A 114 -0.30 -39.49 10.81
C SER A 114 -1.28 -38.38 10.43
N ALA A 115 -2.51 -38.48 10.93
CA ALA A 115 -3.45 -37.38 10.94
C ALA A 115 -2.84 -36.28 11.81
N THR A 116 -2.12 -35.35 11.19
CA THR A 116 -1.86 -34.05 11.79
C THR A 116 -3.22 -33.38 11.90
N THR A 117 -3.80 -33.41 13.10
CA THR A 117 -4.88 -32.51 13.48
C THR A 117 -4.34 -31.10 13.22
N ALA A 118 -4.77 -30.50 12.11
CA ALA A 118 -4.55 -29.08 11.90
C ALA A 118 -5.20 -28.39 13.10
N ALA A 119 -4.37 -27.83 13.98
CA ALA A 119 -4.85 -26.94 15.01
C ALA A 119 -5.52 -25.78 14.29
N THR A 120 -6.86 -25.79 14.28
CA THR A 120 -7.61 -24.56 14.09
C THR A 120 -7.03 -23.56 15.07
N PRO A 121 -6.60 -22.35 14.66
CA PRO A 121 -6.22 -21.34 15.62
C PRO A 121 -7.40 -21.21 16.57
N ALA A 122 -7.18 -21.57 17.83
CA ALA A 122 -8.13 -21.23 18.87
C ALA A 122 -8.19 -19.71 18.82
N ALA A 123 -9.38 -19.16 18.53
CA ALA A 123 -9.61 -17.73 18.64
C ALA A 123 -9.17 -17.33 20.05
N THR A 124 -8.00 -16.72 20.14
CA THR A 124 -7.49 -16.20 21.38
C THR A 124 -8.38 -15.01 21.75
N THR A 125 -8.60 -14.90 23.05
CA THR A 125 -9.51 -13.94 23.67
C THR A 125 -9.21 -12.55 23.14
N GLY A 126 -10.17 -11.93 22.43
CA GLY A 126 -10.09 -10.75 21.56
C GLY A 126 -9.38 -9.49 22.06
N ASP A 127 -8.20 -9.61 22.65
CA ASP A 127 -7.25 -8.59 23.08
C ASP A 127 -6.06 -8.54 22.11
N GLU A 128 -6.30 -8.87 20.85
CA GLU A 128 -5.37 -8.72 19.74
C GLU A 128 -5.69 -7.49 18.87
N GLY A 129 -4.66 -7.03 18.16
CA GLY A 129 -4.77 -6.20 16.98
C GLY A 129 -3.84 -6.72 15.89
N TRP A 130 -3.78 -6.01 14.76
CA TRP A 130 -2.99 -6.41 13.60
C TRP A 130 -2.00 -5.34 13.20
N LEU A 131 -0.77 -5.76 12.90
CA LEU A 131 0.28 -4.87 12.42
C LEU A 131 0.91 -5.43 11.16
N ARG A 132 1.16 -4.58 10.17
CA ARG A 132 2.08 -4.88 9.07
C ARG A 132 3.06 -3.74 8.86
N VAL A 133 4.17 -4.04 8.19
CA VAL A 133 5.25 -3.09 7.94
C VAL A 133 5.55 -3.00 6.44
N GLY A 134 5.77 -1.79 5.94
CA GLY A 134 6.17 -1.53 4.56
C GLY A 134 7.52 -0.80 4.47
N HIS A 135 8.38 -1.25 3.56
CA HIS A 135 9.64 -0.58 3.26
C HIS A 135 9.54 0.23 1.95
N LEU A 136 9.43 1.55 2.09
CA LEU A 136 9.13 2.48 1.01
C LEU A 136 10.24 3.54 0.83
N SER A 137 11.49 3.19 1.17
CA SER A 137 12.66 4.05 0.91
C SER A 137 13.39 3.58 -0.35
N PRO A 138 13.56 4.44 -1.37
CA PRO A 138 14.06 4.02 -2.69
C PRO A 138 15.58 3.78 -2.74
N ASP A 139 16.35 4.33 -1.80
CA ASP A 139 17.82 4.32 -1.82
C ASP A 139 18.45 3.66 -0.57
N THR A 140 17.63 3.11 0.31
CA THR A 140 18.07 2.06 1.25
C THR A 140 18.23 0.76 0.48
N LYS A 141 19.30 0.03 0.79
CA LYS A 141 19.43 -1.38 0.37
C LYS A 141 18.43 -2.24 1.15
N GLY A 142 18.47 -3.55 0.95
CA GLY A 142 17.74 -4.49 1.81
C GLY A 142 17.95 -4.18 3.29
N VAL A 143 16.86 -4.27 4.06
CA VAL A 143 16.83 -3.97 5.50
C VAL A 143 16.27 -5.14 6.28
N ASP A 144 16.79 -5.32 7.49
CA ASP A 144 16.20 -6.22 8.47
C ASP A 144 15.28 -5.40 9.37
N VAL A 145 14.04 -5.85 9.52
CA VAL A 145 13.01 -5.20 10.33
C VAL A 145 12.70 -6.09 11.52
N GLU A 146 12.82 -5.56 12.73
CA GLU A 146 12.51 -6.28 13.96
C GLU A 146 11.42 -5.54 14.74
N LEU A 147 10.42 -6.29 15.19
CA LEU A 147 9.46 -5.82 16.18
C LEU A 147 9.74 -6.50 17.53
N SER A 148 9.94 -5.71 18.58
CA SER A 148 10.11 -6.20 19.94
C SER A 148 9.07 -5.59 20.87
N SER A 149 8.66 -6.32 21.90
CA SER A 149 7.81 -5.73 22.94
C SER A 149 8.59 -4.69 23.71
N LEU A 150 8.01 -3.49 23.89
CA LEU A 150 8.61 -2.44 24.71
C LEU A 150 8.84 -2.93 26.15
N SER A 151 7.93 -3.78 26.64
CA SER A 151 8.07 -4.44 27.94
C SER A 151 8.95 -5.68 27.82
N GLY A 152 10.16 -5.61 28.39
CA GLY A 152 11.07 -6.76 28.48
C GLY A 152 11.87 -7.07 27.20
N GLY A 153 11.69 -6.29 26.11
CA GLY A 153 12.52 -6.38 24.91
C GLY A 153 12.39 -7.69 24.13
N LYS A 154 11.34 -8.48 24.40
CA LYS A 154 11.15 -9.77 23.72
C LYS A 154 10.88 -9.53 22.24
N LYS A 155 11.71 -10.11 21.37
CA LYS A 155 11.45 -10.17 19.93
C LYS A 155 10.12 -10.87 19.63
N VAL A 156 9.31 -10.24 18.81
CA VAL A 156 7.97 -10.68 18.43
C VAL A 156 8.00 -11.27 17.02
N PHE A 157 8.55 -10.52 16.07
CA PHE A 157 8.86 -11.01 14.74
C PHE A 157 10.04 -10.26 14.14
N GLU A 158 10.58 -10.83 13.07
CA GLU A 158 11.66 -10.27 12.26
C GLU A 158 11.35 -10.54 10.78
N LEU A 159 11.73 -9.60 9.94
CA LEU A 159 11.69 -9.71 8.48
C LEU A 159 13.10 -9.45 7.97
N ASP A 160 13.66 -10.42 7.26
CA ASP A 160 15.01 -10.34 6.72
C ASP A 160 15.01 -9.81 5.27
N ASP A 161 16.03 -9.01 4.94
CA ASP A 161 16.30 -8.53 3.57
C ASP A 161 15.07 -7.92 2.86
N VAL A 162 14.29 -7.12 3.59
CA VAL A 162 13.12 -6.41 3.04
C VAL A 162 13.62 -5.33 2.08
N THR A 163 13.12 -5.36 0.85
CA THR A 163 13.51 -4.48 -0.26
C THR A 163 12.44 -3.45 -0.58
N TYR A 164 12.80 -2.45 -1.39
CA TYR A 164 11.94 -1.34 -1.74
C TYR A 164 10.58 -1.79 -2.33
N GLY A 165 9.50 -1.25 -1.76
CA GLY A 165 8.12 -1.54 -2.15
C GLY A 165 7.53 -2.79 -1.51
N GLN A 166 8.30 -3.57 -0.73
CA GLN A 166 7.77 -4.73 -0.03
C GLN A 166 6.96 -4.30 1.20
N VAL A 167 5.83 -4.98 1.38
CA VAL A 167 4.93 -4.82 2.52
C VAL A 167 4.63 -6.21 3.08
N SER A 168 4.78 -6.38 4.39
CA SER A 168 4.50 -7.66 5.04
C SER A 168 3.00 -7.97 5.04
N PRO A 169 2.62 -9.25 5.19
CA PRO A 169 1.29 -9.60 5.66
C PRO A 169 1.01 -8.95 7.03
N TYR A 170 -0.27 -8.86 7.41
CA TYR A 170 -0.65 -8.54 8.78
C TYR A 170 -0.23 -9.67 9.72
N GLN A 171 0.43 -9.27 10.80
CA GLN A 171 0.70 -10.12 11.94
C GLN A 171 -0.31 -9.79 13.05
N GLU A 172 -0.99 -10.81 13.54
CA GLU A 172 -1.82 -10.72 14.74
C GLU A 172 -0.92 -10.65 15.97
N LEU A 173 -1.17 -9.67 16.83
CA LEU A 173 -0.34 -9.33 17.98
C LEU A 173 -1.23 -9.03 19.19
N PRO A 174 -0.81 -9.41 20.41
CA PRO A 174 -1.44 -8.92 21.62
C PRO A 174 -1.42 -7.39 21.68
N VAL A 175 -2.46 -6.80 22.25
CA VAL A 175 -2.51 -5.36 22.51
C VAL A 175 -1.32 -4.91 23.35
N GLY A 176 -0.70 -3.80 22.96
CA GLY A 176 0.45 -3.24 23.67
C GLY A 176 1.32 -2.34 22.81
N THR A 177 2.39 -1.83 23.41
CA THR A 177 3.39 -1.01 22.72
C THR A 177 4.62 -1.83 22.38
N TYR A 178 5.10 -1.64 21.17
CA TYR A 178 6.22 -2.35 20.57
C TYR A 178 7.24 -1.34 20.05
N VAL A 179 8.51 -1.76 19.98
CA VAL A 179 9.57 -1.02 19.31
C VAL A 179 9.78 -1.65 17.95
N LEU A 180 9.51 -0.88 16.89
CA LEU A 180 9.86 -1.23 15.53
C LEU A 180 11.25 -0.68 15.23
N SER A 181 12.18 -1.57 14.93
CA SER A 181 13.54 -1.20 14.54
C SER A 181 13.85 -1.67 13.13
N MET A 182 14.62 -0.85 12.40
CA MET A 182 15.08 -1.18 11.05
C MET A 182 16.58 -0.99 10.95
N ARG A 183 17.28 -1.99 10.43
CA ARG A 183 18.74 -2.03 10.29
C ARG A 183 19.10 -2.38 8.86
N ALA A 184 20.34 -2.09 8.47
CA ALA A 184 20.84 -2.59 7.19
C ALA A 184 20.88 -4.12 7.20
N ALA A 185 20.45 -4.76 6.12
CA ALA A 185 20.48 -6.22 6.02
C ALA A 185 21.90 -6.75 6.14
N ASN A 186 22.04 -7.95 6.71
CA ASN A 186 23.33 -8.61 6.97
C ASN A 186 24.25 -7.84 7.94
N ALA A 187 23.67 -6.95 8.75
CA ALA A 187 24.38 -6.20 9.79
C ALA A 187 23.57 -6.19 11.11
N PRO A 188 23.31 -7.36 11.72
CA PRO A 188 22.40 -7.49 12.86
C PRO A 188 22.82 -6.68 14.09
N ASP A 189 24.13 -6.51 14.30
CA ASP A 189 24.68 -5.76 15.43
C ASP A 189 24.78 -4.24 15.17
N SER A 190 24.32 -3.76 14.00
CA SER A 190 24.36 -2.35 13.67
C SER A 190 23.30 -1.54 14.44
N THR A 191 23.60 -0.26 14.68
CA THR A 191 22.62 0.69 15.20
C THR A 191 21.44 0.80 14.24
N PRO A 192 20.18 0.71 14.71
CA PRO A 192 19.03 0.92 13.84
C PRO A 192 19.05 2.29 13.18
N VAL A 193 18.72 2.34 11.90
CA VAL A 193 18.44 3.60 11.19
C VAL A 193 17.05 4.14 11.54
N ILE A 194 16.15 3.27 11.99
CA ILE A 194 14.85 3.60 12.57
C ILE A 194 14.71 2.84 13.88
N SER A 195 14.23 3.53 14.91
CA SER A 195 13.71 2.93 16.14
C SER A 195 12.52 3.75 16.60
N THR A 196 11.31 3.23 16.50
CA THR A 196 10.08 3.96 16.85
C THR A 196 9.14 3.07 17.64
N ASP A 197 8.40 3.69 18.54
CA ASP A 197 7.32 3.02 19.25
C ASP A 197 6.09 2.92 18.34
N VAL A 198 5.41 1.79 18.43
CA VAL A 198 4.17 1.48 17.70
C VAL A 198 3.19 0.85 18.70
N THR A 199 1.97 1.37 18.76
CA THR A 199 0.89 0.80 19.58
C THR A 199 0.01 -0.10 18.73
N VAL A 200 -0.31 -1.27 19.25
CA VAL A 200 -1.33 -2.18 18.71
C VAL A 200 -2.55 -2.10 19.63
N ASP A 201 -3.65 -1.62 19.08
CA ASP A 201 -4.92 -1.46 19.76
C ASP A 201 -5.88 -2.61 19.46
N LYS A 202 -6.80 -2.86 20.39
CA LYS A 202 -7.72 -4.00 20.35
C LYS A 202 -8.64 -3.90 19.13
N GLY A 203 -8.61 -4.90 18.26
CA GLY A 203 -9.47 -4.97 17.09
C GLY A 203 -9.03 -4.07 15.92
N ASP A 204 -7.98 -3.27 16.10
CA ASP A 204 -7.49 -2.35 15.07
C ASP A 204 -6.40 -3.03 14.23
N ALA A 205 -6.40 -2.71 12.93
CA ALA A 205 -5.31 -3.04 12.03
C ALA A 205 -4.52 -1.78 11.70
N SER A 206 -3.20 -1.89 11.68
CA SER A 206 -2.30 -0.79 11.37
C SER A 206 -1.22 -1.16 10.36
N THR A 207 -0.92 -0.21 9.47
CA THR A 207 0.20 -0.27 8.52
C THR A 207 1.25 0.74 8.95
N VAL A 208 2.45 0.28 9.30
CA VAL A 208 3.59 1.17 9.56
C VAL A 208 4.51 1.16 8.36
N VAL A 209 4.88 2.34 7.85
CA VAL A 209 5.77 2.45 6.71
C VAL A 209 7.04 3.19 7.07
N ALA A 210 8.18 2.68 6.61
CA ALA A 210 9.45 3.42 6.56
C ALA A 210 9.58 4.04 5.16
N TYR A 211 9.68 5.36 5.04
CA TYR A 211 9.61 6.06 3.76
C TYR A 211 10.55 7.26 3.69
N GLY A 212 10.78 7.77 2.47
CA GLY A 212 11.75 8.84 2.20
C GLY A 212 13.14 8.30 1.89
N LYS A 213 14.09 9.19 1.59
CA LYS A 213 15.47 8.81 1.28
C LYS A 213 16.22 8.37 2.53
N ASN A 214 17.27 7.57 2.39
CA ASN A 214 18.06 7.03 3.48
C ASN A 214 18.63 8.11 4.43
N ASP A 215 18.99 9.29 3.89
CA ASP A 215 19.49 10.42 4.69
C ASP A 215 18.40 11.20 5.44
N SER A 216 17.13 10.96 5.11
CA SER A 216 15.96 11.72 5.55
C SER A 216 14.78 10.79 5.85
N LEU A 217 15.10 9.59 6.33
CA LEU A 217 14.17 8.49 6.51
C LEU A 217 13.14 8.80 7.60
N LYS A 218 11.89 8.42 7.36
CA LYS A 218 10.75 8.70 8.25
C LYS A 218 9.90 7.46 8.46
N THR A 219 9.14 7.46 9.54
CA THR A 219 8.11 6.47 9.84
C THR A 219 6.76 7.12 10.02
N THR A 220 5.72 6.44 9.54
CA THR A 220 4.33 6.80 9.82
C THR A 220 3.51 5.53 10.03
N ALA A 221 2.62 5.55 11.01
CA ALA A 221 1.61 4.53 11.22
C ALA A 221 0.25 5.00 10.68
N PHE A 222 -0.46 4.14 9.98
CA PHE A 222 -1.82 4.37 9.51
C PHE A 222 -2.75 3.33 10.12
N THR A 223 -3.90 3.77 10.62
CA THR A 223 -5.00 2.87 11.01
C THR A 223 -5.76 2.45 9.76
N ASP A 224 -6.11 1.17 9.69
CA ASP A 224 -6.65 0.53 8.49
C ASP A 224 -8.13 0.17 8.70
N ASP A 225 -9.00 0.66 7.82
CA ASP A 225 -10.41 0.25 7.77
C ASP A 225 -10.54 -1.03 6.94
N LEU A 226 -10.52 -2.18 7.60
CA LEU A 226 -10.70 -3.49 6.97
C LEU A 226 -12.18 -3.86 6.76
N GLN A 227 -13.14 -2.97 7.05
CA GLN A 227 -14.55 -3.25 6.81
C GLN A 227 -14.80 -3.36 5.31
N GLN A 228 -15.33 -4.50 4.91
CA GLN A 228 -15.55 -4.78 3.50
C GLN A 228 -16.70 -3.93 2.94
N PRO A 229 -16.63 -3.48 1.67
CA PRO A 229 -17.62 -2.57 1.08
C PRO A 229 -18.95 -3.23 0.70
N GLY A 230 -19.06 -4.56 0.73
CA GLY A 230 -20.20 -5.32 0.23
C GLY A 230 -20.00 -5.85 -1.19
N ASP A 231 -20.98 -6.64 -1.64
CA ASP A 231 -20.92 -7.37 -2.91
C ASP A 231 -20.79 -6.45 -4.12
N GLY A 232 -19.95 -6.86 -5.09
CA GLY A 232 -19.72 -6.12 -6.33
C GLY A 232 -18.92 -4.81 -6.17
N LYS A 233 -18.47 -4.46 -4.96
CA LYS A 233 -17.68 -3.25 -4.68
C LYS A 233 -16.29 -3.60 -4.15
N ALA A 234 -15.38 -2.64 -4.24
CA ALA A 234 -14.04 -2.69 -3.63
C ALA A 234 -13.70 -1.36 -2.94
N LYS A 235 -12.92 -1.40 -1.85
CA LYS A 235 -12.35 -0.20 -1.21
C LYS A 235 -10.88 -0.04 -1.60
N LEU A 236 -10.48 1.20 -1.83
CA LEU A 236 -9.10 1.58 -2.08
C LEU A 236 -8.73 2.80 -1.25
N ARG A 237 -7.53 2.81 -0.71
CA ARG A 237 -6.86 4.06 -0.32
C ARG A 237 -5.49 4.14 -0.98
N LEU A 238 -4.95 5.34 -1.01
CA LEU A 238 -3.61 5.61 -1.50
C LEU A 238 -2.69 5.98 -0.35
N VAL A 239 -1.48 5.43 -0.32
CA VAL A 239 -0.35 5.91 0.47
C VAL A 239 0.68 6.48 -0.50
N GLN A 240 0.93 7.78 -0.41
CA GLN A 240 1.96 8.43 -1.19
C GLN A 240 3.30 8.27 -0.46
N ALA A 241 4.28 7.62 -1.10
CA ALA A 241 5.66 7.57 -0.63
C ALA A 241 6.72 7.86 -1.71
N ALA A 242 6.31 8.24 -2.93
CA ALA A 242 7.23 8.65 -4.00
C ALA A 242 7.98 9.93 -3.62
N THR A 243 9.30 9.91 -3.63
CA THR A 243 10.15 11.03 -3.22
C THR A 243 10.34 12.08 -4.32
N THR A 244 10.01 11.75 -5.57
CA THR A 244 10.08 12.67 -6.71
C THR A 244 8.85 13.56 -6.86
N ALA A 245 7.75 13.26 -6.14
CA ALA A 245 6.52 14.03 -6.17
C ALA A 245 6.06 14.47 -4.77
N LYS A 246 5.75 15.77 -4.60
CA LYS A 246 5.24 16.30 -3.31
C LYS A 246 3.78 15.94 -3.05
N LYS A 247 3.01 15.89 -4.12
CA LYS A 247 1.60 15.49 -4.16
C LYS A 247 1.38 14.65 -5.40
N VAL A 248 0.47 13.70 -5.31
CA VAL A 248 0.06 12.86 -6.45
C VAL A 248 -1.45 12.81 -6.57
N ASP A 249 -1.91 12.73 -7.80
CA ASP A 249 -3.28 12.44 -8.20
C ASP A 249 -3.32 11.03 -8.79
N VAL A 250 -4.38 10.29 -8.49
CA VAL A 250 -4.64 8.97 -9.06
C VAL A 250 -6.05 8.94 -9.59
N SER A 251 -6.20 8.58 -10.85
CA SER A 251 -7.50 8.35 -11.50
C SER A 251 -7.52 6.98 -12.16
N THR A 252 -8.71 6.45 -12.39
CA THR A 252 -8.87 5.35 -13.34
C THR A 252 -8.64 5.84 -14.78
N SER A 253 -8.35 4.94 -15.70
CA SER A 253 -8.22 5.24 -17.13
C SER A 253 -9.52 5.77 -17.77
N GLU A 254 -10.64 5.65 -17.07
CA GLU A 254 -11.95 6.22 -17.46
C GLU A 254 -12.17 7.63 -16.89
N GLY A 255 -11.19 8.19 -16.19
CA GLY A 255 -11.22 9.55 -15.62
C GLY A 255 -11.87 9.66 -14.25
N THR A 256 -12.25 8.55 -13.60
CA THR A 256 -12.76 8.59 -12.22
C THR A 256 -11.62 8.84 -11.24
N ALA A 257 -11.66 9.94 -10.50
CA ALA A 257 -10.68 10.24 -9.46
C ALA A 257 -10.74 9.22 -8.31
N VAL A 258 -9.61 8.59 -8.00
CA VAL A 258 -9.41 7.71 -6.83
C VAL A 258 -8.82 8.50 -5.67
N ALA A 259 -7.90 9.41 -5.96
CA ALA A 259 -7.27 10.31 -5.00
C ALA A 259 -6.84 11.61 -5.69
N GLU A 260 -7.03 12.74 -5.00
CA GLU A 260 -6.58 14.05 -5.46
C GLU A 260 -5.68 14.70 -4.40
N GLY A 261 -4.51 15.17 -4.81
CA GLY A 261 -3.58 15.95 -4.02
C GLY A 261 -2.97 15.20 -2.84
N ALA A 262 -2.85 13.87 -2.91
CA ALA A 262 -2.33 13.05 -1.83
C ALA A 262 -0.88 13.45 -1.52
N ALA A 263 -0.65 13.95 -0.31
CA ALA A 263 0.62 14.55 0.09
C ALA A 263 1.66 13.49 0.50
N PHE A 264 2.94 13.83 0.31
CA PHE A 264 4.04 12.94 0.66
C PHE A 264 4.00 12.48 2.12
N GLY A 265 4.05 11.15 2.33
CA GLY A 265 4.00 10.52 3.64
C GLY A 265 2.61 10.42 4.27
N THR A 266 1.55 10.59 3.47
CA THR A 266 0.16 10.51 3.96
C THR A 266 -0.62 9.39 3.29
N ALA A 267 -1.65 8.91 3.99
CA ALA A 267 -2.68 8.05 3.44
C ALA A 267 -3.95 8.87 3.16
N THR A 268 -4.60 8.60 2.04
CA THR A 268 -5.93 9.16 1.76
C THR A 268 -6.99 8.44 2.59
N LYS A 269 -8.21 9.00 2.59
CA LYS A 269 -9.39 8.23 2.97
C LYS A 269 -9.60 7.08 1.98
N TYR A 270 -10.35 6.07 2.40
CA TYR A 270 -10.80 5.02 1.51
C TYR A 270 -11.91 5.55 0.58
N ALA A 271 -11.78 5.25 -0.70
CA ALA A 271 -12.80 5.39 -1.72
C ALA A 271 -13.41 4.01 -2.03
N THR A 272 -14.70 3.98 -2.36
CA THR A 272 -15.39 2.76 -2.81
C THR A 272 -15.61 2.83 -4.32
N VAL A 273 -15.22 1.78 -5.02
CA VAL A 273 -15.35 1.65 -6.48
C VAL A 273 -16.06 0.34 -6.85
N ASP A 274 -16.47 0.20 -8.11
CA ASP A 274 -16.94 -1.07 -8.62
C ASP A 274 -15.80 -2.11 -8.71
N ALA A 275 -16.13 -3.35 -8.38
CA ALA A 275 -15.21 -4.47 -8.56
C ALA A 275 -14.91 -4.67 -10.06
N GLY A 276 -13.66 -4.98 -10.38
CA GLY A 276 -13.23 -5.17 -11.76
C GLY A 276 -11.74 -4.92 -11.98
N LYS A 277 -11.35 -5.04 -13.24
CA LYS A 277 -9.98 -4.75 -13.69
C LYS A 277 -9.90 -3.28 -14.06
N TRP A 278 -8.98 -2.57 -13.42
CA TRP A 278 -8.77 -1.15 -13.64
C TRP A 278 -7.35 -0.90 -14.11
N THR A 279 -7.20 0.06 -15.01
CA THR A 279 -5.92 0.74 -15.22
C THR A 279 -5.98 2.05 -14.45
N LEU A 280 -4.97 2.32 -13.64
CA LEU A 280 -4.83 3.54 -12.88
C LEU A 280 -3.75 4.40 -13.53
N ASP A 281 -4.06 5.67 -13.70
CA ASP A 281 -3.12 6.70 -14.09
C ASP A 281 -2.70 7.48 -12.83
N VAL A 282 -1.40 7.58 -12.60
CA VAL A 282 -0.84 8.36 -11.49
C VAL A 282 -0.01 9.50 -12.05
N SER A 283 -0.18 10.69 -11.49
CA SER A 283 0.61 11.86 -11.88
C SER A 283 0.95 12.74 -10.69
N GLY A 284 2.07 13.44 -10.76
CA GLY A 284 2.45 14.38 -9.71
C GLY A 284 3.81 15.02 -9.97
N SER A 285 3.91 16.33 -9.80
CA SER A 285 5.17 17.09 -9.96
C SER A 285 5.87 16.86 -11.33
N GLY A 286 5.09 16.64 -12.39
CA GLY A 286 5.60 16.35 -13.74
C GLY A 286 5.96 14.90 -14.01
N GLN A 287 5.94 14.03 -12.99
CA GLN A 287 6.13 12.58 -13.13
C GLN A 287 4.81 11.89 -13.42
N GLN A 288 4.87 10.76 -14.13
CA GLN A 288 3.70 9.97 -14.51
C GLN A 288 3.93 8.48 -14.29
N GLY A 289 2.85 7.72 -14.23
CA GLY A 289 2.89 6.27 -14.10
C GLY A 289 1.56 5.64 -14.41
N THR A 290 1.57 4.33 -14.67
CA THR A 290 0.35 3.54 -14.83
C THR A 290 0.45 2.24 -14.05
N ALA A 291 -0.68 1.74 -13.56
CA ALA A 291 -0.75 0.45 -12.89
C ALA A 291 -2.04 -0.29 -13.21
N LYS A 292 -1.96 -1.61 -13.36
CA LYS A 292 -3.12 -2.47 -13.54
C LYS A 292 -3.47 -3.11 -12.21
N VAL A 293 -4.71 -2.97 -11.78
CA VAL A 293 -5.23 -3.56 -10.55
C VAL A 293 -6.45 -4.41 -10.85
N ASP A 294 -6.56 -5.56 -10.20
CA ASP A 294 -7.75 -6.42 -10.26
C ASP A 294 -8.42 -6.37 -8.89
N LEU A 295 -9.53 -5.65 -8.81
CA LEU A 295 -10.27 -5.41 -7.58
C LEU A 295 -11.42 -6.38 -7.52
N ALA A 296 -11.22 -7.51 -6.84
CA ALA A 296 -12.30 -8.46 -6.64
C ALA A 296 -13.43 -7.85 -5.80
N GLY A 297 -14.63 -8.42 -5.91
CA GLY A 297 -15.75 -8.03 -5.06
C GLY A 297 -15.42 -8.23 -3.58
N ASN A 298 -15.88 -7.29 -2.76
CA ASN A 298 -15.73 -7.31 -1.31
C ASN A 298 -14.27 -7.28 -0.81
N THR A 299 -13.36 -6.62 -1.56
CA THR A 299 -11.96 -6.42 -1.14
C THR A 299 -11.68 -5.01 -0.61
N VAL A 300 -10.70 -4.90 0.27
CA VAL A 300 -10.07 -3.65 0.72
C VAL A 300 -8.61 -3.71 0.30
N SER A 301 -8.09 -2.64 -0.32
CA SER A 301 -6.71 -2.58 -0.78
C SER A 301 -6.07 -1.22 -0.50
N THR A 302 -4.76 -1.22 -0.25
CA THR A 302 -3.92 -0.03 -0.19
C THR A 302 -3.03 0.03 -1.43
N LEU A 303 -3.02 1.17 -2.10
CA LEU A 303 -2.13 1.48 -3.22
C LEU A 303 -0.94 2.26 -2.68
N PHE A 304 0.28 1.75 -2.82
CA PHE A 304 1.49 2.50 -2.47
C PHE A 304 2.07 3.15 -3.73
N VAL A 305 2.07 4.48 -3.82
CA VAL A 305 2.71 5.21 -4.92
C VAL A 305 4.17 5.46 -4.57
N LEU A 306 5.06 5.01 -5.44
CA LEU A 306 6.51 4.93 -5.26
C LEU A 306 7.24 5.53 -6.46
N ASP A 307 8.54 5.78 -6.29
CA ASP A 307 9.42 6.14 -7.40
C ASP A 307 9.75 4.87 -8.20
N ASP A 308 9.83 4.98 -9.52
CA ASP A 308 10.37 3.91 -10.36
C ASP A 308 11.88 4.11 -10.61
N SER A 309 12.52 3.13 -11.26
CA SER A 309 13.96 3.19 -11.56
C SER A 309 14.39 4.33 -12.50
N LYS A 310 13.44 4.99 -13.18
CA LYS A 310 13.67 6.11 -14.10
C LYS A 310 13.39 7.46 -13.44
N GLY A 311 12.85 7.47 -12.22
CA GLY A 311 12.41 8.67 -11.50
C GLY A 311 10.94 9.04 -11.71
N ASP A 312 10.21 8.24 -12.50
CA ASP A 312 8.77 8.34 -12.71
C ASP A 312 8.00 7.69 -11.55
N LEU A 313 6.68 7.57 -11.65
CA LEU A 313 5.83 7.00 -10.61
C LEU A 313 5.45 5.55 -10.91
N THR A 314 5.38 4.73 -9.86
CA THR A 314 4.82 3.38 -9.92
C THR A 314 3.84 3.15 -8.78
N VAL A 315 2.96 2.16 -8.91
CA VAL A 315 1.99 1.79 -7.88
C VAL A 315 2.19 0.33 -7.51
N VAL A 316 2.37 0.07 -6.22
CA VAL A 316 2.36 -1.28 -5.65
C VAL A 316 1.01 -1.49 -4.96
N PRO A 317 0.09 -2.27 -5.56
CA PRO A 317 -1.17 -2.62 -4.91
C PRO A 317 -0.95 -3.72 -3.87
N VAL A 318 -1.52 -3.54 -2.68
CA VAL A 318 -1.56 -4.55 -1.62
C VAL A 318 -3.01 -4.75 -1.21
N THR A 319 -3.45 -6.01 -1.17
CA THR A 319 -4.78 -6.37 -0.64
C THR A 319 -4.70 -6.44 0.88
N ASP A 320 -5.54 -5.67 1.55
CA ASP A 320 -5.58 -5.54 3.01
C ASP A 320 -6.55 -6.56 3.61
N ALA A 321 -7.71 -6.71 2.97
CA ALA A 321 -8.72 -7.69 3.32
C ALA A 321 -9.47 -8.17 2.08
N ALA A 322 -9.89 -9.43 2.07
CA ALA A 322 -10.72 -10.01 1.02
C ALA A 322 -11.70 -11.01 1.64
N ALA A 323 -12.90 -11.09 1.07
CA ALA A 323 -13.83 -12.15 1.45
C ALA A 323 -13.24 -13.50 1.04
N THR A 324 -13.33 -14.49 1.93
CA THR A 324 -13.24 -15.88 1.47
C THR A 324 -14.44 -16.14 0.59
N ALA A 325 -14.23 -16.78 -0.57
CA ALA A 325 -15.32 -17.10 -1.49
C ALA A 325 -16.42 -17.82 -0.70
N SER A 326 -17.63 -17.25 -0.69
CA SER A 326 -18.78 -17.87 -0.05
C SER A 326 -19.06 -19.22 -0.72
N THR A 327 -19.21 -20.26 0.10
CA THR A 327 -19.65 -21.59 -0.32
C THR A 327 -20.89 -21.46 -1.22
N PRO A 328 -20.99 -22.18 -2.35
CA PRO A 328 -22.16 -22.08 -3.23
C PRO A 328 -23.47 -22.24 -2.45
N SER A 329 -24.36 -21.25 -2.51
CA SER A 329 -25.73 -21.38 -2.02
C SER A 329 -26.56 -22.16 -3.03
N GLY A 330 -26.36 -23.47 -3.02
CA GLY A 330 -27.03 -24.39 -3.93
C GLY A 330 -26.88 -25.81 -3.44
N GLY A 331 -27.63 -26.18 -2.42
CA GLY A 331 -27.88 -27.60 -2.17
C GLY A 331 -28.59 -28.16 -3.39
N VAL A 332 -28.01 -29.17 -4.04
CA VAL A 332 -28.80 -29.99 -4.97
C VAL A 332 -29.92 -30.62 -4.15
N GLN A 333 -31.18 -30.27 -4.48
CA GLN A 333 -32.33 -31.08 -4.14
C GLN A 333 -32.15 -32.42 -4.87
N THR A 334 -31.42 -33.34 -4.25
CA THR A 334 -31.50 -34.76 -4.61
C THR A 334 -32.84 -35.26 -4.10
N GLY A 335 -33.88 -34.90 -4.85
CA GLY A 335 -35.24 -35.35 -4.64
C GLY A 335 -35.28 -36.86 -4.45
N GLY A 336 -36.06 -37.28 -3.45
CA GLY A 336 -36.20 -38.67 -3.05
C GLY A 336 -36.70 -39.58 -4.17
N GLY A 337 -36.15 -40.79 -4.21
CA GLY A 337 -36.57 -41.83 -5.14
C GLY A 337 -35.72 -43.09 -5.02
N GLY A 338 -35.53 -43.62 -3.80
CA GLY A 338 -34.68 -44.78 -3.57
C GLY A 338 -35.12 -45.64 -2.39
N ALA A 339 -36.43 -45.75 -2.14
CA ALA A 339 -36.98 -46.67 -1.14
C ALA A 339 -38.35 -47.25 -1.58
N ALA A 340 -38.51 -47.53 -2.87
CA ALA A 340 -39.54 -48.46 -3.30
C ALA A 340 -38.96 -49.88 -3.14
N ALA A 341 -39.48 -50.64 -2.18
CA ALA A 341 -39.16 -52.05 -2.02
C ALA A 341 -39.58 -52.79 -3.29
N ASP A 342 -38.61 -53.37 -3.98
CA ASP A 342 -38.84 -54.19 -5.16
C ASP A 342 -39.53 -55.51 -4.72
N PRO A 343 -40.75 -55.85 -5.20
CA PRO A 343 -41.47 -57.07 -4.78
C PRO A 343 -40.74 -58.37 -5.13
N THR A 344 -39.69 -58.27 -5.95
CA THR A 344 -38.82 -59.39 -6.33
C THR A 344 -37.94 -59.91 -5.19
N THR A 345 -37.67 -59.10 -4.15
CA THR A 345 -36.81 -59.52 -3.03
C THR A 345 -37.56 -60.35 -1.97
N GLN A 346 -38.89 -60.27 -1.90
CA GLN A 346 -39.70 -61.12 -1.00
C GLN A 346 -39.85 -62.56 -1.53
N ALA A 347 -39.90 -62.76 -2.85
CA ALA A 347 -40.03 -64.10 -3.44
C ALA A 347 -38.78 -64.97 -3.21
N VAL A 348 -37.59 -64.36 -3.22
CA VAL A 348 -36.32 -65.07 -3.02
C VAL A 348 -36.12 -65.50 -1.55
N HIS A 349 -36.59 -64.70 -0.58
CA HIS A 349 -36.53 -65.07 0.84
C HIS A 349 -37.55 -66.16 1.23
N ALA A 350 -38.70 -66.24 0.54
CA ALA A 350 -39.69 -67.31 0.76
C ALA A 350 -39.24 -68.68 0.20
N ALA A 351 -38.48 -68.68 -0.91
CA ALA A 351 -37.94 -69.90 -1.52
C ALA A 351 -36.78 -70.52 -0.70
N ILE A 352 -36.00 -69.71 0.02
CA ILE A 352 -34.89 -70.19 0.87
C ILE A 352 -35.40 -70.72 2.23
N ALA A 353 -36.53 -70.21 2.73
CA ALA A 353 -37.14 -70.69 3.97
C ALA A 353 -37.84 -72.07 3.81
N THR A 354 -38.41 -72.35 2.64
CA THR A 354 -39.07 -73.64 2.32
C THR A 354 -38.08 -74.78 2.04
N LEU A 355 -36.87 -74.48 1.56
CA LEU A 355 -35.83 -75.50 1.35
C LEU A 355 -35.18 -75.98 2.68
N ARG A 356 -35.27 -75.18 3.76
CA ARG A 356 -34.72 -75.51 5.09
C ARG A 356 -35.68 -76.32 5.99
N SER A 357 -36.95 -76.47 5.62
CA SER A 357 -37.92 -77.32 6.34
C SER A 357 -38.00 -78.76 5.79
N LEU A 358 -37.20 -79.10 4.78
CA LEU A 358 -37.12 -80.45 4.20
C LEU A 358 -35.90 -81.26 4.70
N PHE A 359 -35.11 -80.69 5.62
CA PHE A 359 -33.97 -81.35 6.27
C PHE A 359 -34.00 -81.20 7.80
N ARG A 360 -35.19 -81.32 8.39
CA ARG A 360 -35.38 -81.64 9.81
C ARG A 360 -36.54 -82.63 9.96
#